data_AF-A0A7D9DNX6-F1
#
_entry.id   AF-A0A7D9DNX6-F1
#
_cell.length_a   1.000
_cell.length_b   1.000
_cell.length_c   1.000
_cell.angle_alpha   90.00
_cell.angle_beta   90.00
_cell.angle_gamma   90.00
#
_symmetry.space_group_name_H-M   'P 1'
#
loop_
_entity.id
_entity.type
_entity.pdbx_description
1 polymer ?
#
loop_
_entity_poly.entity_id
_entity_poly.type
_entity_poly.pdbx_seq_one_letter_code
_entity_poly.pdbx_strand_id
1 'polypeptide(L)'
;MDEYKKKSFVFLRTTGRTTATSATSSKALWEVEVVQHDPCAGGAAHWNSLLRFKHLATGYYLAAEVDDDNTSDPTRNKLRDNSPVFHLIQVPHSNDISSIFELDPTTMARPDSFVPRSSYVRLRHLCTNTWVHSTTIPIDKEEDKPVMLKIGTASIREDKEAFAIVHVSPSEVRDLDFANDASKVLGEFALHMESGTVTQNDRRFVTKLLTDLAHFITDTQDSDADPLSISCQNPDRDRQKLMREQNILQEIFHVLKTPFHKKDEEANLKPEDLSNPSNAQLRHILRLCYRVLKYAQQDYRKNQTSIEAEADLGTTKEIVETIVNITPMSVQPDCSTLRDLEDFIDQDFNY
;
A
#
# COMPACT_ATOMS: atom_id res chain seq x y z
N MET A 1 5.37 2.86 -6.33
CA MET A 1 6.05 3.70 -5.33
C MET A 1 6.41 2.87 -4.11
N ASP A 2 7.60 3.05 -3.54
CA ASP A 2 8.02 2.42 -2.29
C ASP A 2 8.93 3.37 -1.54
N GLU A 3 8.89 3.31 -0.22
CA GLU A 3 9.78 4.10 0.62
C GLU A 3 11.09 3.35 0.79
N TYR A 4 12.18 3.95 0.31
CA TYR A 4 13.54 3.52 0.63
C TYR A 4 14.21 4.64 1.40
N LYS A 5 14.69 4.34 2.62
CA LYS A 5 15.28 5.35 3.52
C LYS A 5 14.41 6.60 3.73
N LYS A 6 13.10 6.39 3.95
CA LYS A 6 12.09 7.45 4.17
C LYS A 6 11.91 8.42 2.99
N LYS A 7 12.33 8.03 1.79
CA LYS A 7 12.07 8.74 0.54
C LYS A 7 11.32 7.82 -0.39
N SER A 8 10.24 8.31 -1.00
CA SER A 8 9.50 7.52 -1.97
C SER A 8 10.01 7.74 -3.38
N PHE A 9 10.20 6.64 -4.10
CA PHE A 9 10.79 6.62 -5.44
C PHE A 9 9.82 6.07 -6.48
N VAL A 10 10.01 6.51 -7.73
CA VAL A 10 9.46 5.88 -8.93
C VAL A 10 10.52 4.93 -9.49
N PHE A 11 10.17 3.66 -9.68
CA PHE A 11 11.12 2.63 -10.06
C PHE A 11 10.45 1.48 -10.81
N LEU A 12 11.24 0.74 -11.58
CA LEU A 12 10.87 -0.57 -12.09
C LEU A 12 11.31 -1.62 -11.09
N ARG A 13 10.39 -2.50 -10.71
CA ARG A 13 10.69 -3.61 -9.80
C ARG A 13 11.19 -4.81 -10.59
N THR A 14 12.40 -5.26 -10.29
CA THR A 14 12.86 -6.57 -10.76
C THR A 14 12.07 -7.67 -10.06
N THR A 15 11.52 -8.60 -10.83
CA THR A 15 10.83 -9.77 -10.30
C THR A 15 11.48 -11.03 -10.84
N GLY A 16 11.55 -12.09 -10.02
CA GLY A 16 12.01 -13.41 -10.49
C GLY A 16 10.99 -14.15 -11.36
N ARG A 17 9.97 -13.47 -11.88
CA ARG A 17 8.93 -14.07 -12.72
C ARG A 17 9.41 -14.08 -14.16
N THR A 18 9.10 -15.18 -14.87
CA THR A 18 9.43 -15.35 -16.29
C THR A 18 8.52 -14.54 -17.22
N THR A 19 7.35 -14.12 -16.75
CA THR A 19 6.37 -13.36 -17.53
C THR A 19 5.91 -12.10 -16.80
N ALA A 20 5.65 -11.05 -17.59
CA ALA A 20 4.92 -9.88 -17.12
C ALA A 20 3.52 -10.32 -16.69
N THR A 21 3.21 -10.14 -15.42
CA THR A 21 1.88 -10.36 -14.85
C THR A 21 1.41 -9.03 -14.30
N SER A 22 0.11 -8.75 -14.37
CA SER A 22 -0.45 -7.51 -13.83
C SER A 22 0.04 -7.31 -12.40
N ALA A 23 0.65 -6.16 -12.14
CA ALA A 23 1.08 -5.81 -10.80
C ALA A 23 -0.17 -5.46 -9.98
N THR A 24 -0.71 -6.41 -9.22
CA THR A 24 -1.87 -6.19 -8.31
C THR A 24 -1.50 -5.37 -7.06
N SER A 25 -0.46 -4.54 -7.13
CA SER A 25 0.02 -3.77 -5.98
C SER A 25 -0.49 -2.35 -6.10
N SER A 26 -0.98 -1.82 -4.98
CA SER A 26 -1.34 -0.41 -4.83
C SER A 26 -0.24 0.54 -5.32
N LYS A 27 1.02 0.12 -5.19
CA LYS A 27 2.24 0.81 -5.63
C LYS A 27 2.37 1.00 -7.15
N ALA A 28 1.53 0.33 -7.93
CA ALA A 28 1.55 0.35 -9.39
C ALA A 28 0.28 0.96 -10.01
N LEU A 29 -0.63 1.49 -9.17
CA LEU A 29 -1.90 2.03 -9.62
C LEU A 29 -1.76 3.53 -9.94
N TRP A 30 -2.09 3.88 -11.18
CA TRP A 30 -2.01 5.25 -11.69
C TRP A 30 -3.31 5.64 -12.40
N GLU A 31 -3.80 6.83 -12.08
CA GLU A 31 -4.86 7.52 -12.80
C GLU A 31 -4.24 8.33 -13.94
N VAL A 32 -4.82 8.22 -15.13
CA VAL A 32 -4.38 8.96 -16.32
C VAL A 32 -5.34 10.11 -16.54
N GLU A 33 -4.86 11.33 -16.30
CA GLU A 33 -5.62 12.56 -16.44
C GLU A 33 -5.28 13.23 -17.79
N VAL A 34 -6.30 13.59 -18.57
CA VAL A 34 -6.11 14.38 -19.79
C VAL A 34 -5.99 15.85 -19.38
N VAL A 35 -4.89 16.49 -19.76
CA VAL A 35 -4.67 17.92 -19.50
C VAL A 35 -5.60 18.73 -20.41
N GLN A 36 -6.57 19.41 -19.80
CA GLN A 36 -7.56 20.25 -20.47
C GLN A 36 -7.60 21.65 -19.84
N HIS A 37 -8.16 22.62 -20.58
CA HIS A 37 -8.35 23.97 -20.07
C HIS A 37 -9.43 24.04 -18.98
N ASP A 38 -10.47 23.22 -19.09
CA ASP A 38 -11.52 23.07 -18.07
C ASP A 38 -11.16 21.93 -17.11
N PRO A 39 -10.85 22.22 -15.84
CA PRO A 39 -10.51 21.20 -14.84
C PRO A 39 -11.65 20.23 -14.51
N CYS A 40 -12.91 20.59 -14.82
CA CYS A 40 -14.08 19.76 -14.54
C CYS A 40 -14.44 18.81 -15.70
N ALA A 41 -13.77 18.97 -16.85
CA ALA A 41 -14.01 18.14 -18.01
C ALA A 41 -13.13 16.88 -17.97
N GLY A 42 -13.72 15.75 -17.55
CA GLY A 42 -13.16 14.44 -17.87
C GLY A 42 -13.13 14.21 -19.39
N GLY A 43 -12.25 13.34 -19.88
CA GLY A 43 -12.17 13.08 -21.32
C GLY A 43 -11.43 11.79 -21.65
N ALA A 44 -11.74 11.22 -22.81
CA ALA A 44 -10.97 10.12 -23.36
C ALA A 44 -9.65 10.64 -23.94
N ALA A 45 -8.55 9.96 -23.65
CA ALA A 45 -7.25 10.31 -24.20
C ALA A 45 -7.17 10.02 -25.70
N HIS A 46 -6.62 10.96 -26.46
CA HIS A 46 -6.19 10.81 -27.85
C HIS A 46 -4.66 10.69 -27.91
N TRP A 47 -4.10 10.20 -29.03
CA TRP A 47 -2.65 10.07 -29.17
C TRP A 47 -1.90 11.41 -29.12
N ASN A 48 -2.55 12.51 -29.49
CA ASN A 48 -2.02 13.87 -29.36
C ASN A 48 -2.40 14.56 -28.03
N SER A 49 -2.97 13.83 -27.07
CA SER A 49 -3.31 14.40 -25.76
C SER A 49 -2.07 14.60 -24.90
N LEU A 50 -2.08 15.70 -24.16
CA LEU A 50 -1.18 15.92 -23.04
C LEU A 50 -1.77 15.23 -21.81
N LEU A 51 -0.96 14.44 -21.11
CA LEU A 51 -1.41 13.60 -20.01
C LEU A 51 -0.61 13.87 -18.74
N ARG A 52 -1.27 13.62 -17.61
CA ARG A 52 -0.67 13.52 -16.28
C ARG A 52 -0.93 12.11 -15.73
N PHE A 53 0.06 11.57 -15.03
CA PHE A 53 -0.07 10.30 -14.34
C PHE A 53 -0.06 10.54 -12.84
N LYS A 54 -1.20 10.31 -12.19
CA LYS A 54 -1.37 10.49 -10.74
C LYS A 54 -1.35 9.13 -10.06
N HIS A 55 -0.48 8.95 -9.09
CA HIS A 55 -0.41 7.73 -8.30
C HIS A 55 -1.63 7.65 -7.37
N LEU A 56 -2.42 6.59 -7.47
CA LEU A 56 -3.72 6.53 -6.78
C LEU A 56 -3.59 6.47 -5.26
N ALA A 57 -2.58 5.77 -4.73
CA ALA A 57 -2.44 5.62 -3.27
C ALA A 57 -1.91 6.89 -2.58
N THR A 58 -1.09 7.70 -3.26
CA THR A 58 -0.43 8.86 -2.64
C THR A 58 -0.95 10.20 -3.15
N GLY A 59 -1.59 10.24 -4.33
CA GLY A 59 -2.03 11.47 -4.99
C GLY A 59 -0.91 12.28 -5.66
N TYR A 60 0.32 11.76 -5.67
CA TYR A 60 1.47 12.43 -6.31
C TYR A 60 1.48 12.20 -7.81
N TYR A 61 2.10 13.11 -8.55
CA TYR A 61 2.19 13.06 -9.99
C TYR A 61 3.57 12.58 -10.44
N LEU A 62 3.59 11.79 -11.51
CA LEU A 62 4.83 11.45 -12.20
C LEU A 62 5.43 12.71 -12.81
N ALA A 63 6.74 12.86 -12.69
CA ALA A 63 7.52 13.95 -13.29
C ALA A 63 8.92 13.46 -13.67
N ALA A 64 9.74 14.32 -14.27
CA ALA A 64 11.15 14.03 -14.48
C ALA A 64 12.05 15.21 -14.06
N GLU A 65 13.21 14.89 -13.47
CA GLU A 65 14.23 15.85 -13.07
C GLU A 65 15.63 15.40 -13.48
N VAL A 66 16.60 16.32 -13.43
CA VAL A 66 18.00 16.05 -13.81
C VAL A 66 18.54 14.89 -12.97
N ASP A 67 19.15 13.89 -13.63
CA ASP A 67 19.76 12.76 -12.94
C ASP A 67 21.25 12.98 -12.71
N ASP A 68 21.60 13.41 -11.50
CA ASP A 68 22.98 13.64 -11.06
C ASP A 68 23.74 12.33 -10.69
N ASP A 69 23.10 11.17 -10.76
CA ASP A 69 23.77 9.90 -10.52
C ASP A 69 24.76 9.60 -11.64
N ASN A 70 26.05 9.50 -11.33
CA ASN A 70 27.10 9.21 -12.31
C ASN A 70 27.34 7.72 -12.55
N THR A 71 26.49 6.84 -12.00
CA THR A 71 26.59 5.38 -12.23
C THR A 71 26.48 5.09 -13.73
N SER A 72 27.49 4.39 -14.26
CA SER A 72 27.55 4.02 -15.67
C SER A 72 26.49 2.97 -16.00
N ASP A 73 25.65 3.27 -16.98
CA ASP A 73 24.64 2.36 -17.50
C ASP A 73 24.73 2.34 -19.05
N PRO A 74 24.90 1.16 -19.68
CA PRO A 74 25.08 1.07 -21.14
C PRO A 74 23.91 1.67 -21.94
N THR A 75 22.67 1.47 -21.49
CA THR A 75 21.46 1.97 -22.15
C THR A 75 21.42 3.49 -22.08
N ARG A 76 21.56 4.06 -20.88
CA ARG A 76 21.63 5.51 -20.64
C ARG A 76 22.77 6.17 -21.44
N ASN A 77 23.96 5.56 -21.46
CA ASN A 77 25.10 6.09 -22.20
C ASN A 77 24.86 6.10 -23.72
N LYS A 78 24.19 5.07 -24.24
CA LYS A 78 23.81 4.97 -25.66
C LYS A 78 22.77 6.03 -26.04
N LEU A 79 21.82 6.34 -25.15
CA LEU A 79 20.66 7.17 -25.48
C LEU A 79 20.84 8.68 -25.22
N ARG A 80 21.89 9.10 -24.50
CA ARG A 80 22.05 10.49 -24.04
C ARG A 80 22.45 11.53 -25.09
N ASP A 81 23.01 11.13 -26.24
CA ASP A 81 23.50 12.05 -27.31
C ASP A 81 24.17 13.35 -26.81
N ASN A 82 25.11 13.24 -25.86
CA ASN A 82 25.77 14.36 -25.14
C ASN A 82 24.84 15.37 -24.44
N SER A 83 23.56 15.09 -24.34
CA SER A 83 22.55 15.87 -23.65
C SER A 83 22.45 15.47 -22.17
N PRO A 84 21.92 16.36 -21.31
CA PRO A 84 21.55 15.98 -19.96
C PRO A 84 20.59 14.78 -19.96
N VAL A 85 20.74 13.96 -18.93
CA VAL A 85 19.89 12.80 -18.67
C VAL A 85 19.03 13.12 -17.47
N PHE A 86 17.80 12.62 -17.48
CA PHE A 86 16.84 12.85 -16.42
C PHE A 86 16.36 11.50 -15.89
N HIS A 87 15.71 11.49 -14.74
CA HIS A 87 15.06 10.31 -14.20
C HIS A 87 13.65 10.65 -13.73
N LEU A 88 12.80 9.63 -13.68
CA LEU A 88 11.43 9.81 -13.22
C LEU A 88 11.38 9.98 -11.71
N ILE A 89 10.62 10.97 -11.27
CA ILE A 89 10.35 11.28 -9.87
C ILE A 89 8.85 11.42 -9.64
N GLN A 90 8.49 11.65 -8.40
CA GLN A 90 7.18 12.10 -8.02
C GLN A 90 7.23 13.56 -7.57
N VAL A 91 6.17 14.29 -7.84
CA VAL A 91 5.97 15.65 -7.32
C VAL A 91 4.57 15.74 -6.69
N PRO A 92 4.42 16.48 -5.58
CA PRO A 92 3.09 16.77 -5.05
C PRO A 92 2.29 17.55 -6.11
N HIS A 93 0.96 17.53 -5.99
CA HIS A 93 0.07 18.17 -6.94
C HIS A 93 0.48 19.64 -7.19
N SER A 94 1.07 19.85 -8.35
CA SER A 94 1.40 21.15 -8.90
C SER A 94 1.03 21.08 -10.38
N ASN A 95 0.36 22.12 -10.88
CA ASN A 95 0.08 22.26 -12.32
C ASN A 95 1.36 22.54 -13.13
N ASP A 96 2.49 21.99 -12.71
CA ASP A 96 3.81 22.17 -13.29
C ASP A 96 3.90 21.40 -14.62
N ILE A 97 4.62 21.97 -15.58
CA ILE A 97 4.89 21.38 -16.88
C ILE A 97 5.78 20.14 -16.77
N SER A 98 6.56 20.03 -15.69
CA SER A 98 7.43 18.89 -15.37
C SER A 98 6.68 17.57 -15.12
N SER A 99 5.35 17.60 -15.00
CA SER A 99 4.52 16.40 -14.83
C SER A 99 3.70 16.05 -16.07
N ILE A 100 3.97 16.68 -17.22
CA ILE A 100 3.21 16.49 -18.45
C ILE A 100 3.95 15.53 -19.39
N PHE A 101 3.20 14.55 -19.88
CA PHE A 101 3.68 13.51 -20.78
C PHE A 101 2.80 13.38 -22.02
N GLU A 102 3.37 12.78 -23.05
CA GLU A 102 2.67 12.36 -24.25
C GLU A 102 2.85 10.86 -24.47
N LEU A 103 1.86 10.24 -25.13
CA LEU A 103 1.92 8.85 -25.57
C LEU A 103 2.28 8.80 -27.04
N ASP A 104 3.32 8.04 -27.36
CA ASP A 104 3.65 7.68 -28.73
C ASP A 104 3.21 6.23 -29.00
N PRO A 105 2.43 5.99 -30.07
CA PRO A 105 1.97 4.65 -30.41
C PRO A 105 3.12 3.78 -30.93
N THR A 106 3.13 2.50 -30.55
CA THR A 106 4.12 1.54 -31.09
C THR A 106 3.74 1.01 -32.47
N THR A 107 2.51 1.26 -32.92
CA THR A 107 1.97 0.89 -34.23
C THR A 107 1.42 2.13 -34.95
N MET A 108 1.09 1.99 -36.23
CA MET A 108 0.53 3.11 -36.99
C MET A 108 -0.86 3.50 -36.44
N ALA A 109 -0.95 4.68 -35.83
CA ALA A 109 -2.20 5.25 -35.32
C ALA A 109 -2.37 6.70 -35.80
N ARG A 110 -3.63 7.15 -35.94
CA ARG A 110 -3.91 8.55 -36.29
C ARG A 110 -3.78 9.43 -35.04
N PRO A 111 -3.16 10.62 -35.11
CA PRO A 111 -3.00 11.48 -33.93
C PRO A 111 -4.30 11.78 -33.18
N ASP A 112 -5.39 12.00 -33.91
CA ASP A 112 -6.70 12.31 -33.32
C ASP A 112 -7.51 11.08 -32.90
N SER A 113 -6.98 9.86 -33.06
CA SER A 113 -7.69 8.66 -32.61
C SER A 113 -7.52 8.45 -31.12
N PHE A 114 -8.52 7.84 -30.49
CA PHE A 114 -8.46 7.48 -29.07
C PHE A 114 -7.35 6.48 -28.79
N VAL A 115 -6.78 6.56 -27.59
CA VAL A 115 -5.82 5.58 -27.07
C VAL A 115 -6.58 4.36 -26.55
N PRO A 116 -6.41 3.16 -27.12
CA PRO A 116 -7.05 1.95 -26.62
C PRO A 116 -6.55 1.56 -25.21
N ARG A 117 -7.43 0.93 -24.41
CA ARG A 117 -7.15 0.51 -23.02
C ARG A 117 -6.03 -0.52 -22.87
N SER A 118 -5.64 -1.20 -23.95
CA SER A 118 -4.60 -2.24 -23.97
C SER A 118 -3.57 -1.91 -25.05
N SER A 119 -2.98 -0.73 -24.93
CA SER A 119 -1.99 -0.22 -25.88
C SER A 119 -0.58 -0.43 -25.36
N TYR A 120 0.35 -0.71 -26.27
CA TYR A 120 1.78 -0.54 -26.03
C TYR A 120 2.19 0.84 -26.51
N VAL A 121 2.77 1.62 -25.61
CA VAL A 121 3.08 3.04 -25.79
C VAL A 121 4.53 3.32 -25.46
N ARG A 122 5.08 4.37 -26.03
CA ARG A 122 6.29 5.03 -25.51
C ARG A 122 5.87 6.32 -24.83
N LEU A 123 6.62 6.69 -23.80
CA LEU A 123 6.34 7.89 -23.00
C LEU A 123 7.36 8.96 -23.36
N ARG A 124 6.87 10.13 -23.77
CA ARG A 124 7.68 11.32 -23.97
C ARG A 124 7.37 12.32 -22.86
N HIS A 125 8.38 12.79 -22.16
CA HIS A 125 8.25 13.85 -21.19
C HIS A 125 8.29 15.22 -21.89
N LEU A 126 7.26 16.04 -21.71
CA LEU A 126 7.06 17.27 -22.47
C LEU A 126 8.14 18.30 -22.15
N CYS A 127 8.37 18.57 -20.86
CA CYS A 127 9.23 19.66 -20.40
C CYS A 127 10.69 19.51 -20.85
N THR A 128 11.24 18.29 -20.80
CA THR A 128 12.63 18.01 -21.16
C THR A 128 12.78 17.53 -22.60
N ASN A 129 11.67 17.24 -23.28
CA ASN A 129 11.64 16.63 -24.60
C ASN A 129 12.47 15.34 -24.68
N THR A 130 12.33 14.48 -23.68
CA THR A 130 13.05 13.20 -23.59
C THR A 130 12.10 12.01 -23.56
N TRP A 131 12.61 10.85 -23.94
CA TRP A 131 11.89 9.57 -23.97
C TRP A 131 12.23 8.74 -22.74
N VAL A 132 11.20 8.21 -22.09
CA VAL A 132 11.36 7.32 -20.94
C VAL A 132 11.94 5.99 -21.39
N HIS A 133 12.93 5.48 -20.66
CA HIS A 133 13.58 4.20 -20.92
C HIS A 133 13.97 3.49 -19.62
N SER A 134 14.21 2.18 -19.72
CA SER A 134 14.68 1.38 -18.59
C SER A 134 16.17 1.61 -18.32
N THR A 135 16.59 1.45 -17.07
CA THR A 135 18.01 1.45 -16.68
C THR A 135 18.33 0.24 -15.82
N THR A 136 19.60 -0.09 -15.70
CA THR A 136 20.10 -1.11 -14.76
C THR A 136 20.64 -0.51 -13.47
N ILE A 137 20.44 0.78 -13.24
CA ILE A 137 20.93 1.49 -12.05
C ILE A 137 20.01 1.19 -10.86
N PRO A 138 20.49 0.49 -9.82
CA PRO A 138 19.67 0.25 -8.64
C PRO A 138 19.56 1.50 -7.76
N ILE A 139 18.40 1.70 -7.16
CA ILE A 139 18.14 2.72 -6.14
C ILE A 139 18.56 2.18 -4.77
N ASP A 140 18.21 0.92 -4.50
CA ASP A 140 18.48 0.16 -3.28
C ASP A 140 19.87 -0.50 -3.31
N LYS A 141 20.92 0.30 -3.57
CA LYS A 141 22.30 -0.17 -3.78
C LYS A 141 22.92 -0.91 -2.58
N GLU A 142 22.38 -0.70 -1.39
CA GLU A 142 22.90 -1.28 -0.14
C GLU A 142 22.24 -2.61 0.22
N GLU A 143 21.16 -2.98 -0.45
CA GLU A 143 20.51 -4.27 -0.22
C GLU A 143 21.31 -5.39 -0.88
N ASP A 144 21.37 -6.57 -0.23
CA ASP A 144 22.07 -7.75 -0.78
C ASP A 144 21.57 -8.14 -2.18
N LYS A 145 20.29 -7.88 -2.45
CA LYS A 145 19.63 -8.12 -3.73
C LYS A 145 18.79 -6.90 -4.11
N PRO A 146 19.37 -5.92 -4.82
CA PRO A 146 18.64 -4.75 -5.28
C PRO A 146 17.52 -5.14 -6.25
N VAL A 147 16.32 -4.65 -5.99
CA VAL A 147 15.13 -4.90 -6.81
C VAL A 147 14.49 -3.62 -7.35
N MET A 148 14.98 -2.45 -6.96
CA MET A 148 14.44 -1.16 -7.37
C MET A 148 15.33 -0.53 -8.45
N LEU A 149 14.94 -0.65 -9.71
CA LEU A 149 15.68 -0.06 -10.83
C LEU A 149 15.17 1.35 -11.14
N LYS A 150 16.09 2.30 -11.24
CA LYS A 150 15.78 3.67 -11.66
C LYS A 150 15.21 3.69 -13.08
N ILE A 151 14.27 4.59 -13.33
CA ILE A 151 13.73 4.84 -14.67
C ILE A 151 14.33 6.13 -15.22
N GLY A 152 15.01 6.02 -16.35
CA GLY A 152 15.70 7.12 -16.99
C GLY A 152 14.84 7.77 -18.06
N THR A 153 15.23 8.97 -18.47
CA THR A 153 14.77 9.57 -19.72
C THR A 153 15.97 10.14 -20.48
N ALA A 154 15.93 10.03 -21.81
CA ALA A 154 17.02 10.44 -22.70
C ALA A 154 16.51 11.05 -24.01
N SER A 155 17.36 11.77 -24.73
CA SER A 155 16.99 12.45 -25.98
C SER A 155 16.70 11.48 -27.12
N ILE A 156 17.44 10.36 -27.20
CA ILE A 156 17.23 9.34 -28.21
C ILE A 156 16.08 8.42 -27.80
N ARG A 157 15.13 8.22 -28.73
CA ARG A 157 14.05 7.25 -28.59
C ARG A 157 14.57 5.82 -28.81
N GLU A 158 14.32 4.92 -27.86
CA GLU A 158 14.59 3.49 -28.02
C GLU A 158 13.32 2.78 -28.53
N ASP A 159 13.35 2.29 -29.77
CA ASP A 159 12.18 1.69 -30.40
C ASP A 159 11.86 0.29 -29.86
N LYS A 160 12.83 -0.39 -29.22
CA LYS A 160 12.70 -1.74 -28.66
C LYS A 160 12.05 -1.79 -27.27
N GLU A 161 11.90 -0.64 -26.62
CA GLU A 161 11.23 -0.54 -25.32
C GLU A 161 9.82 0.03 -25.50
N ALA A 162 8.86 -0.55 -24.79
CA ALA A 162 7.47 -0.10 -24.78
C ALA A 162 6.83 -0.41 -23.42
N PHE A 163 5.90 0.45 -23.01
CA PHE A 163 5.10 0.30 -21.81
C PHE A 163 3.70 -0.17 -22.18
N ALA A 164 3.18 -1.15 -21.47
CA ALA A 164 1.79 -1.58 -21.64
C ALA A 164 0.88 -0.75 -20.74
N ILE A 165 -0.18 -0.18 -21.32
CA ILE A 165 -1.30 0.34 -20.56
C ILE A 165 -2.19 -0.85 -20.19
N VAL A 166 -2.30 -1.12 -18.89
CA VAL A 166 -3.10 -2.22 -18.36
C VAL A 166 -4.28 -1.63 -17.60
N HIS A 167 -5.49 -1.97 -18.03
CA HIS A 167 -6.71 -1.53 -17.38
C HIS A 167 -6.87 -2.18 -16.00
N VAL A 168 -7.21 -1.35 -15.01
CA VAL A 168 -7.49 -1.75 -13.62
C VAL A 168 -9.00 -1.76 -13.40
N SER A 169 -9.49 -2.75 -12.66
CA SER A 169 -10.93 -2.86 -12.39
C SER A 169 -11.42 -1.74 -11.45
N PRO A 170 -12.63 -1.20 -11.63
CA PRO A 170 -13.18 -0.22 -10.68
C PRO A 170 -13.32 -0.75 -9.24
N SER A 171 -13.44 -2.07 -9.05
CA SER A 171 -13.44 -2.70 -7.72
C SER A 171 -12.10 -2.56 -7.02
N GLU A 172 -10.98 -2.76 -7.73
CA GLU A 172 -9.64 -2.63 -7.15
C GLU A 172 -9.36 -1.18 -6.71
N VAL A 173 -9.88 -0.19 -7.44
CA VAL A 173 -9.80 1.23 -7.04
C VAL A 173 -10.63 1.50 -5.78
N ARG A 174 -11.87 1.00 -5.71
CA ARG A 174 -12.70 1.15 -4.49
C ARG A 174 -12.09 0.46 -3.27
N ASP A 175 -11.50 -0.71 -3.47
CA ASP A 175 -10.82 -1.45 -2.41
C ASP A 175 -9.61 -0.64 -1.88
N LEU A 176 -8.85 0.02 -2.77
CA LEU A 176 -7.78 0.95 -2.41
C LEU A 176 -8.29 2.17 -1.64
N ASP A 177 -9.35 2.82 -2.12
CA ASP A 177 -9.95 3.98 -1.46
C ASP A 177 -10.41 3.62 -0.03
N PHE A 178 -11.10 2.49 0.11
CA PHE A 178 -11.52 1.97 1.42
C PHE A 178 -10.31 1.71 2.34
N ALA A 179 -9.26 1.06 1.83
CA ALA A 179 -8.07 0.76 2.63
C ALA A 179 -7.33 2.02 3.10
N ASN A 180 -7.24 3.04 2.23
CA ASN A 180 -6.64 4.33 2.56
C ASN A 180 -7.42 5.07 3.66
N ASP A 181 -8.74 5.11 3.54
CA ASP A 181 -9.59 5.76 4.53
C ASP A 181 -9.59 5.01 5.86
N ALA A 182 -9.62 3.67 5.81
CA ALA A 182 -9.52 2.83 7.00
C ALA A 182 -8.24 3.10 7.80
N SER A 183 -7.10 3.20 7.10
CA SER A 183 -5.80 3.52 7.69
C SER A 183 -5.83 4.87 8.44
N LYS A 184 -6.32 5.92 7.78
CA LYS A 184 -6.43 7.26 8.38
C LYS A 184 -7.34 7.27 9.61
N VAL A 185 -8.52 6.66 9.52
CA VAL A 185 -9.49 6.63 10.62
C VAL A 185 -8.94 5.86 11.83
N LEU A 186 -8.21 4.76 11.61
CA LEU A 186 -7.57 4.01 12.70
C LEU A 186 -6.47 4.83 13.38
N GLY A 187 -5.62 5.51 12.60
CA GLY A 187 -4.58 6.38 13.15
C GLY A 187 -5.13 7.57 13.91
N GLU A 188 -6.15 8.25 13.38
CA GLU A 188 -6.86 9.33 14.09
C GLU A 188 -7.48 8.83 15.41
N PHE A 189 -8.08 7.63 15.39
CA PHE A 189 -8.64 7.01 16.59
C PHE A 189 -7.55 6.72 17.64
N ALA A 190 -6.40 6.17 17.23
CA ALA A 190 -5.28 5.93 18.13
C ALA A 190 -4.74 7.23 18.76
N LEU A 191 -4.63 8.32 17.98
CA LEU A 191 -4.24 9.63 18.50
C LEU A 191 -5.27 10.21 19.51
N HIS A 192 -6.56 10.00 19.29
CA HIS A 192 -7.60 10.34 20.27
C HIS A 192 -7.49 9.51 21.55
N MET A 193 -7.09 8.24 21.44
CA MET A 193 -6.84 7.37 22.60
C MET A 193 -5.61 7.84 23.41
N GLU A 194 -4.53 8.24 22.75
CA GLU A 194 -3.33 8.77 23.40
C GLU A 194 -3.62 10.06 24.19
N SER A 195 -4.42 10.94 23.61
CA SER A 195 -4.80 12.23 24.21
C SER A 195 -5.97 12.13 25.21
N GLY A 196 -6.60 10.95 25.33
CA GLY A 196 -7.74 10.73 26.22
C GLY A 196 -9.04 11.39 25.78
N THR A 197 -9.14 11.84 24.52
CA THR A 197 -10.30 12.58 23.99
C THR A 197 -11.35 11.71 23.28
N VAL A 198 -11.25 10.38 23.40
CA VAL A 198 -12.14 9.43 22.71
C VAL A 198 -13.60 9.62 23.11
N THR A 199 -14.44 9.95 22.13
CA THR A 199 -15.88 10.10 22.29
C THR A 199 -16.63 8.76 22.09
N GLN A 200 -17.92 8.73 22.43
CA GLN A 200 -18.77 7.56 22.13
C GLN A 200 -18.95 7.34 20.62
N ASN A 201 -18.95 8.41 19.83
CA ASN A 201 -19.07 8.32 18.37
C ASN A 201 -17.82 7.68 17.77
N ASP A 202 -16.62 8.08 18.23
CA ASP A 202 -15.35 7.50 17.77
C ASP A 202 -15.34 5.98 18.00
N ARG A 203 -15.79 5.53 19.18
CA ARG A 203 -15.92 4.09 19.49
C ARG A 203 -16.89 3.39 18.53
N ARG A 204 -18.03 4.01 18.23
CA ARG A 204 -19.01 3.44 17.29
C ARG A 204 -18.43 3.32 15.88
N PHE A 205 -17.74 4.35 15.40
CA PHE A 205 -17.14 4.36 14.08
C PHE A 205 -16.02 3.34 13.94
N VAL A 206 -15.10 3.27 14.91
CA VAL A 206 -14.00 2.29 14.84
C VAL A 206 -14.50 0.84 14.96
N THR A 207 -15.52 0.58 15.78
CA THR A 207 -16.15 -0.75 15.85
C THR A 207 -16.76 -1.15 14.50
N LYS A 208 -17.46 -0.23 13.83
CA LYS A 208 -18.02 -0.49 12.50
C LYS A 208 -16.91 -0.70 11.47
N LEU A 209 -15.87 0.12 11.49
CA LEU A 209 -14.74 0.01 10.56
C LEU A 209 -13.98 -1.31 10.71
N LEU A 210 -13.69 -1.75 11.94
CA LEU A 210 -13.01 -3.03 12.18
C LEU A 210 -13.87 -4.22 11.74
N THR A 211 -15.19 -4.11 11.91
CA THR A 211 -16.14 -5.10 11.37
C THR A 211 -16.10 -5.13 9.84
N ASP A 212 -16.07 -3.95 9.19
CA ASP A 212 -15.98 -3.85 7.74
C ASP A 212 -14.64 -4.36 7.21
N LEU A 213 -13.54 -4.14 7.92
CA LEU A 213 -12.23 -4.72 7.60
C LEU A 213 -12.24 -6.25 7.70
N ALA A 214 -12.96 -6.83 8.66
CA ALA A 214 -13.13 -8.27 8.73
C ALA A 214 -13.87 -8.80 7.49
N HIS A 215 -15.02 -8.22 7.16
CA HIS A 215 -15.81 -8.57 5.97
C HIS A 215 -15.04 -8.35 4.66
N PHE A 216 -14.24 -7.28 4.61
CA PHE A 216 -13.39 -6.95 3.47
C PHE A 216 -12.46 -8.10 3.12
N ILE A 217 -11.77 -8.67 4.12
CA ILE A 217 -10.85 -9.81 3.92
C ILE A 217 -11.62 -11.09 3.60
N THR A 218 -12.73 -11.37 4.29
CA THR A 218 -13.46 -12.63 4.17
C THR A 218 -14.41 -12.70 2.98
N ASP A 219 -14.65 -11.57 2.31
CA ASP A 219 -15.63 -11.39 1.22
C ASP A 219 -17.05 -11.85 1.61
N THR A 220 -17.38 -11.79 2.91
CA THR A 220 -18.70 -12.18 3.43
C THR A 220 -19.61 -10.96 3.50
N GLN A 221 -20.84 -11.09 3.00
CA GLN A 221 -21.84 -10.02 2.99
C GLN A 221 -22.85 -10.06 4.16
N ASP A 222 -22.71 -11.01 5.10
CA ASP A 222 -23.64 -11.17 6.23
C ASP A 222 -23.44 -10.05 7.27
N SER A 223 -24.09 -8.91 7.03
CA SER A 223 -24.01 -7.71 7.87
C SER A 223 -24.62 -7.86 9.28
N ASP A 224 -25.40 -8.91 9.53
CA ASP A 224 -26.14 -9.11 10.79
C ASP A 224 -25.47 -10.11 11.76
N ALA A 225 -24.39 -10.78 11.32
CA ALA A 225 -23.65 -11.69 12.19
C ALA A 225 -22.87 -10.92 13.27
N ASP A 226 -22.68 -11.52 14.46
CA ASP A 226 -21.75 -10.97 15.45
C ASP A 226 -20.37 -10.82 14.79
N PRO A 227 -19.77 -9.62 14.75
CA PRO A 227 -18.47 -9.38 14.13
C PRO A 227 -17.35 -10.30 14.65
N LEU A 228 -17.47 -10.80 15.88
CA LEU A 228 -16.50 -11.73 16.46
C LEU A 228 -16.73 -13.18 16.02
N SER A 229 -17.92 -13.50 15.50
CA SER A 229 -18.34 -14.83 15.05
C SER A 229 -18.10 -15.10 13.56
N ILE A 230 -17.72 -14.08 12.78
CA ILE A 230 -17.41 -14.21 11.34
C ILE A 230 -16.43 -15.39 11.14
N SER A 231 -16.68 -16.27 10.18
CA SER A 231 -15.73 -17.34 9.85
C SER A 231 -14.95 -16.96 8.59
N CYS A 232 -13.64 -17.21 8.59
CA CYS A 232 -12.77 -16.95 7.44
C CYS A 232 -12.29 -18.29 6.89
N GLN A 233 -12.92 -18.73 5.80
CA GLN A 233 -12.51 -19.94 5.10
C GLN A 233 -11.48 -19.64 4.02
N ASN A 234 -11.75 -18.63 3.19
CA ASN A 234 -10.92 -18.26 2.06
C ASN A 234 -10.71 -16.74 2.06
N PRO A 235 -9.67 -16.21 2.73
CA PRO A 235 -9.40 -14.77 2.71
C PRO A 235 -8.97 -14.32 1.31
N ASP A 236 -9.40 -13.12 0.91
CA ASP A 236 -8.96 -12.51 -0.35
C ASP A 236 -7.51 -12.02 -0.22
N ARG A 237 -6.63 -12.60 -1.05
CA ARG A 237 -5.19 -12.36 -1.00
C ARG A 237 -4.78 -10.96 -1.42
N ASP A 238 -5.47 -10.36 -2.38
CA ASP A 238 -5.16 -9.00 -2.85
C ASP A 238 -5.61 -7.97 -1.81
N ARG A 239 -6.74 -8.21 -1.12
CA ARG A 239 -7.19 -7.39 0.00
C ARG A 239 -6.31 -7.53 1.24
N GLN A 240 -5.88 -8.75 1.60
CA GLN A 240 -4.87 -8.96 2.66
C GLN A 240 -3.57 -8.20 2.35
N LYS A 241 -3.12 -8.23 1.10
CA LYS A 241 -1.94 -7.51 0.63
C LYS A 241 -2.14 -6.01 0.74
N LEU A 242 -3.32 -5.52 0.38
CA LEU A 242 -3.67 -4.11 0.44
C LEU A 242 -3.66 -3.56 1.86
N MET A 243 -4.16 -4.33 2.84
CA MET A 243 -4.10 -3.95 4.26
C MET A 243 -2.68 -3.69 4.75
N ARG A 244 -1.72 -4.51 4.32
CA ARG A 244 -0.31 -4.29 4.63
C ARG A 244 0.25 -3.09 3.87
N GLU A 245 -0.06 -2.97 2.59
CA GLU A 245 0.49 -1.90 1.74
C GLU A 245 -0.04 -0.50 2.10
N GLN A 246 -1.24 -0.38 2.67
CA GLN A 246 -1.82 0.88 3.15
C GLN A 246 -1.65 1.09 4.66
N ASN A 247 -0.69 0.40 5.30
CA ASN A 247 -0.35 0.52 6.73
C ASN A 247 -1.48 0.18 7.73
N ILE A 248 -2.59 -0.44 7.30
CA ILE A 248 -3.70 -0.79 8.21
C ILE A 248 -3.23 -1.72 9.33
N LEU A 249 -2.33 -2.67 9.04
CA LEU A 249 -1.80 -3.56 10.08
C LEU A 249 -1.04 -2.79 11.17
N GLN A 250 -0.24 -1.79 10.77
CA GLN A 250 0.50 -0.94 11.68
C GLN A 250 -0.46 -0.09 12.54
N GLU A 251 -1.49 0.50 11.94
CA GLU A 251 -2.49 1.28 12.66
C GLU A 251 -3.33 0.41 13.62
N ILE A 252 -3.64 -0.83 13.26
CA ILE A 252 -4.27 -1.78 14.19
C ILE A 252 -3.36 -2.03 15.40
N PHE A 253 -2.06 -2.19 15.19
CA PHE A 253 -1.10 -2.31 16.29
C PHE A 253 -1.00 -1.04 17.13
N HIS A 254 -1.07 0.14 16.51
CA HIS A 254 -1.11 1.41 17.22
C HIS A 254 -2.32 1.47 18.17
N VAL A 255 -3.51 1.12 17.67
CA VAL A 255 -4.73 1.01 18.49
C VAL A 255 -4.60 -0.03 19.61
N LEU A 256 -3.98 -1.19 19.34
CA LEU A 256 -3.77 -2.25 20.35
C LEU A 256 -2.82 -1.81 21.48
N LYS A 257 -1.73 -1.09 21.15
CA LYS A 257 -0.68 -0.70 22.09
C LYS A 257 -1.06 0.53 22.92
N THR A 258 -1.82 1.45 22.34
CA THR A 258 -2.13 2.77 22.94
C THR A 258 -2.71 2.73 24.37
N PRO A 259 -3.66 1.82 24.72
CA PRO A 259 -4.20 1.77 26.09
C PRO A 259 -3.14 1.50 27.17
N PHE A 260 -2.03 0.88 26.79
CA PHE A 260 -0.98 0.38 27.69
C PHE A 260 0.30 1.23 27.63
N HIS A 261 0.42 2.12 26.65
CA HIS A 261 1.61 2.94 26.40
C HIS A 261 1.23 4.38 26.07
N LYS A 262 0.60 5.06 27.01
CA LYS A 262 0.44 6.53 26.98
C LYS A 262 1.71 7.20 27.47
N LYS A 263 1.87 8.46 27.08
CA LYS A 263 2.95 9.34 27.55
C LYS A 263 2.92 9.59 29.07
N ASP A 264 1.75 9.45 29.68
CA ASP A 264 1.55 9.49 31.12
C ASP A 264 1.45 8.06 31.64
N GLU A 265 2.54 7.53 32.20
CA GLU A 265 2.63 6.14 32.64
C GLU A 265 1.61 5.79 33.74
N GLU A 266 1.17 6.77 34.54
CA GLU A 266 0.15 6.56 35.57
C GLU A 266 -1.26 6.34 34.98
N ALA A 267 -1.48 6.76 33.73
CA ALA A 267 -2.73 6.62 33.00
C ALA A 267 -2.80 5.36 32.10
N ASN A 268 -1.76 4.53 32.13
CA ASN A 268 -1.69 3.26 31.41
C ASN A 268 -2.57 2.22 32.09
N LEU A 269 -3.43 1.58 31.30
CA LEU A 269 -4.13 0.40 31.77
C LEU A 269 -3.13 -0.73 31.92
N LYS A 270 -3.35 -1.60 32.90
CA LYS A 270 -2.71 -2.91 32.93
C LYS A 270 -3.58 -3.92 32.17
N PRO A 271 -3.01 -4.99 31.61
CA PRO A 271 -3.78 -5.99 30.89
C PRO A 271 -4.95 -6.57 31.73
N GLU A 272 -4.77 -6.72 33.04
CA GLU A 272 -5.81 -7.23 33.96
C GLU A 272 -7.02 -6.28 34.06
N ASP A 273 -6.81 -4.97 33.87
CA ASP A 273 -7.87 -3.96 33.93
C ASP A 273 -8.88 -4.11 32.79
N LEU A 274 -8.51 -4.79 31.70
CA LEU A 274 -9.43 -5.10 30.62
C LEU A 274 -10.60 -5.98 31.06
N SER A 275 -10.45 -6.75 32.14
CA SER A 275 -11.54 -7.57 32.69
C SER A 275 -12.67 -6.73 33.30
N ASN A 276 -12.37 -5.48 33.71
CA ASN A 276 -13.35 -4.60 34.36
C ASN A 276 -14.54 -4.28 33.43
N PRO A 277 -15.78 -4.27 33.95
CA PRO A 277 -16.97 -3.94 33.15
C PRO A 277 -16.93 -2.53 32.54
N SER A 278 -16.26 -1.58 33.18
CA SER A 278 -16.05 -0.22 32.67
C SER A 278 -15.30 -0.19 31.33
N ASN A 279 -14.44 -1.19 31.09
CA ASN A 279 -13.62 -1.32 29.89
C ASN A 279 -14.26 -2.22 28.82
N ALA A 280 -15.54 -2.59 28.95
CA ALA A 280 -16.20 -3.52 28.04
C ALA A 280 -16.16 -3.09 26.55
N GLN A 281 -16.35 -1.79 26.27
CA GLN A 281 -16.29 -1.27 24.90
C GLN A 281 -14.87 -1.31 24.34
N LEU A 282 -13.87 -0.91 25.14
CA LEU A 282 -12.47 -0.97 24.74
C LEU A 282 -12.05 -2.42 24.47
N ARG A 283 -12.39 -3.34 25.38
CA ARG A 283 -12.15 -4.77 25.22
C ARG A 283 -12.78 -5.31 23.93
N HIS A 284 -13.98 -4.87 23.57
CA HIS A 284 -14.62 -5.28 22.32
C HIS A 284 -13.83 -4.79 21.08
N ILE A 285 -13.40 -3.52 21.07
CA ILE A 285 -12.57 -2.95 20.00
C ILE A 285 -11.26 -3.73 19.84
N LEU A 286 -10.54 -3.98 20.95
CA LEU A 286 -9.28 -4.73 20.92
C LEU A 286 -9.46 -6.17 20.41
N ARG A 287 -10.59 -6.82 20.73
CA ARG A 287 -10.92 -8.15 20.19
C ARG A 287 -11.16 -8.11 18.68
N LEU A 288 -11.79 -7.06 18.16
CA LEU A 288 -11.98 -6.88 16.72
C LEU A 288 -10.64 -6.62 16.00
N CYS A 289 -9.77 -5.78 16.57
CA CYS A 289 -8.39 -5.60 16.09
C CYS A 289 -7.67 -6.94 15.94
N TYR A 290 -7.68 -7.77 16.98
CA TYR A 290 -7.09 -9.11 16.94
C TYR A 290 -7.72 -10.01 15.87
N ARG A 291 -9.05 -9.96 15.72
CA ARG A 291 -9.78 -10.75 14.72
C ARG A 291 -9.36 -10.39 13.29
N VAL A 292 -9.25 -9.09 13.01
CA VAL A 292 -8.78 -8.59 11.71
C VAL A 292 -7.35 -9.03 11.43
N LEU A 293 -6.44 -8.93 12.42
CA LEU A 293 -5.06 -9.44 12.28
C LEU A 293 -5.03 -10.94 11.97
N LYS A 294 -5.87 -11.73 12.66
CA LYS A 294 -5.98 -13.18 12.42
C LYS A 294 -6.37 -13.50 10.97
N TYR A 295 -7.32 -12.78 10.39
CA TYR A 295 -7.69 -12.98 8.99
C TYR A 295 -6.64 -12.44 8.02
N ALA A 296 -6.00 -11.33 8.36
CA ALA A 296 -4.97 -10.72 7.52
C ALA A 296 -3.76 -11.65 7.32
N GLN A 297 -3.40 -12.45 8.33
CA GLN A 297 -2.23 -13.35 8.28
C GLN A 297 -2.53 -14.76 7.78
N GLN A 298 -3.80 -15.18 7.75
CA GLN A 298 -4.20 -16.53 7.38
C GLN A 298 -3.68 -16.87 5.97
N ASP A 299 -2.91 -17.96 5.89
CA ASP A 299 -2.27 -18.48 4.66
C ASP A 299 -1.42 -17.45 3.89
N TYR A 300 -0.94 -16.39 4.54
CA TYR A 300 -0.18 -15.34 3.88
C TYR A 300 1.10 -14.93 4.61
N ARG A 301 2.19 -15.63 4.28
CA ARG A 301 3.52 -15.47 4.91
C ARG A 301 4.03 -14.04 5.00
N LYS A 302 3.77 -13.19 3.99
CA LYS A 302 4.21 -11.78 4.04
C LYS A 302 3.53 -10.98 5.14
N ASN A 303 2.24 -11.24 5.39
CA ASN A 303 1.53 -10.60 6.49
C ASN A 303 1.96 -11.20 7.83
N GLN A 304 2.17 -12.52 7.92
CA GLN A 304 2.73 -13.17 9.10
C GLN A 304 4.05 -12.50 9.53
N THR A 305 5.03 -12.38 8.63
CA THR A 305 6.33 -11.73 8.95
C THR A 305 6.18 -10.26 9.35
N SER A 306 5.23 -9.53 8.74
CA SER A 306 5.01 -8.12 9.08
C SER A 306 4.38 -7.97 10.47
N ILE A 307 3.49 -8.90 10.83
CA ILE A 307 2.82 -8.94 12.13
C ILE A 307 3.79 -9.42 13.21
N GLU A 308 4.62 -10.43 12.93
CA GLU A 308 5.72 -10.90 13.78
C GLU A 308 6.66 -9.73 14.14
N ALA A 309 7.16 -9.00 13.14
CA ALA A 309 8.06 -7.87 13.37
C ALA A 309 7.44 -6.75 14.23
N GLU A 310 6.14 -6.51 14.11
CA GLU A 310 5.42 -5.52 14.94
C GLU A 310 5.11 -6.05 16.36
N ALA A 311 4.96 -7.36 16.51
CA ALA A 311 4.67 -8.03 17.78
C ALA A 311 5.92 -8.22 18.66
N ASP A 312 7.09 -8.44 18.05
CA ASP A 312 8.38 -8.61 18.74
C ASP A 312 8.86 -7.36 19.50
N LEU A 313 8.14 -6.25 19.36
CA LEU A 313 8.21 -5.12 20.28
C LEU A 313 7.55 -5.52 21.62
N GLY A 314 8.26 -6.34 22.40
CA GLY A 314 8.06 -6.78 23.79
C GLY A 314 6.64 -6.79 24.34
N THR A 315 6.05 -5.62 24.58
CA THR A 315 4.76 -5.45 25.24
C THR A 315 3.55 -5.89 24.40
N THR A 316 3.72 -6.09 23.10
CA THR A 316 2.61 -6.45 22.19
C THR A 316 2.13 -7.89 22.40
N LYS A 317 3.06 -8.79 22.71
CA LYS A 317 2.78 -10.21 22.99
C LYS A 317 1.87 -10.38 24.20
N GLU A 318 2.19 -9.72 25.31
CA GLU A 318 1.38 -9.77 26.55
C GLU A 318 -0.05 -9.23 26.35
N ILE A 319 -0.19 -8.17 25.53
CA ILE A 319 -1.50 -7.58 25.20
C ILE A 319 -2.33 -8.58 24.39
N VAL A 320 -1.74 -9.23 23.39
CA VAL A 320 -2.42 -10.22 22.54
C VAL A 320 -2.82 -11.45 23.35
N GLU A 321 -1.92 -11.99 24.17
CA GLU A 321 -2.20 -13.10 25.08
C GLU A 321 -3.35 -12.77 26.04
N THR A 322 -3.37 -11.55 26.59
CA THR A 322 -4.44 -11.11 27.49
C THR A 322 -5.80 -11.00 26.78
N ILE A 323 -5.82 -10.46 25.55
CA ILE A 323 -7.05 -10.38 24.74
C ILE A 323 -7.61 -11.78 24.43
N VAL A 324 -6.72 -12.74 24.13
CA VAL A 324 -7.08 -14.15 23.88
C VAL A 324 -7.61 -14.80 25.16
N ASN A 325 -6.93 -14.64 26.29
CA ASN A 325 -7.26 -15.27 27.57
C ASN A 325 -8.56 -14.77 28.21
N ILE A 326 -8.96 -13.52 27.97
CA ILE A 326 -10.23 -12.95 28.49
C ILE A 326 -11.44 -13.42 27.63
N THR A 327 -11.23 -14.18 26.56
CA THR A 327 -12.29 -14.61 25.64
C THR A 327 -12.78 -16.03 25.93
N PRO A 328 -14.05 -16.26 26.30
CA PRO A 328 -14.62 -17.60 26.22
C PRO A 328 -14.82 -17.95 24.73
N MET A 329 -13.93 -18.77 24.17
CA MET A 329 -14.04 -19.26 22.80
C MET A 329 -15.17 -20.29 22.68
N SER A 330 -16.34 -19.89 22.18
CA SER A 330 -17.44 -20.81 21.84
C SER A 330 -17.25 -21.55 20.50
N VAL A 331 -16.03 -21.51 19.95
CA VAL A 331 -15.61 -22.32 18.82
C VAL A 331 -14.22 -22.84 19.20
N GLN A 332 -14.08 -24.14 19.42
CA GLN A 332 -12.76 -24.74 19.60
C GLN A 332 -11.86 -24.27 18.46
N PRO A 333 -10.68 -23.72 18.75
CA PRO A 333 -9.76 -23.42 17.68
C PRO A 333 -9.37 -24.72 17.02
N ASP A 334 -9.50 -24.78 15.69
CA ASP A 334 -8.79 -25.79 14.95
C ASP A 334 -7.30 -25.61 15.27
N CYS A 335 -6.75 -26.62 15.91
CA CYS A 335 -5.64 -26.54 16.87
C CYS A 335 -4.27 -26.32 16.22
N SER A 336 -4.23 -25.89 14.95
CA SER A 336 -3.01 -25.61 14.19
C SER A 336 -2.64 -24.13 14.26
N THR A 337 -3.54 -23.20 13.92
CA THR A 337 -3.17 -21.77 13.74
C THR A 337 -2.90 -20.96 15.01
N LEU A 338 -3.37 -21.42 16.19
CA LEU A 338 -3.01 -20.82 17.49
C LEU A 338 -1.76 -21.48 18.08
N ARG A 339 -1.60 -22.80 17.87
CA ARG A 339 -0.33 -23.47 18.14
C ARG A 339 0.79 -22.91 17.28
N ASP A 340 0.54 -22.53 16.04
CA ASP A 340 1.56 -21.94 15.17
C ASP A 340 1.97 -20.51 15.58
N LEU A 341 1.24 -19.85 16.47
CA LEU A 341 1.63 -18.55 17.07
C LEU A 341 2.15 -18.73 18.49
N GLU A 342 1.60 -19.64 19.29
CA GLU A 342 2.09 -20.01 20.62
C GLU A 342 3.41 -20.83 20.55
N ASP A 343 3.48 -21.89 19.72
CA ASP A 343 4.67 -22.73 19.48
C ASP A 343 5.77 -21.98 18.72
N PHE A 344 5.45 -20.98 17.88
CA PHE A 344 6.46 -20.19 17.16
C PHE A 344 7.11 -19.14 18.07
N ILE A 345 6.36 -18.62 19.04
CA ILE A 345 6.84 -17.66 20.02
C ILE A 345 7.59 -18.36 21.18
N ASP A 346 7.29 -19.63 21.47
CA ASP A 346 7.98 -20.44 22.48
C ASP A 346 9.27 -21.14 21.96
N GLN A 347 9.52 -21.17 20.65
CA GLN A 347 10.66 -21.91 20.07
C GLN A 347 12.02 -21.19 20.10
N ASP A 348 12.10 -19.90 20.43
CA ASP A 348 13.38 -19.15 20.50
C ASP A 348 13.94 -18.92 21.92
N PHE A 349 13.45 -19.65 22.93
CA PHE A 349 13.97 -19.56 24.32
C PHE A 349 14.42 -20.89 24.94
N ASN A 350 14.93 -21.82 24.13
CA ASN A 350 15.82 -22.86 24.64
C ASN A 350 16.91 -23.19 23.60
N TYR A 351 17.89 -22.30 23.43
CA TYR A 351 19.33 -22.59 23.47
C TYR A 351 20.17 -21.31 23.43
#